data_AF-A0A2U2SAU6-F1
#
_entry.id   AF-A0A2U2SAU6-F1
#
_cell.length_a   1.000
_cell.length_b   1.000
_cell.length_c   1.000
_cell.angle_alpha   90.00
_cell.angle_beta   90.00
_cell.angle_gamma   90.00
#
_symmetry.space_group_name_H-M   'P 1'
#
loop_
_entity.id
_entity.type
_entity.pdbx_description
1 polymer ?
#
loop_
_entity_poly.entity_id
_entity_poly.type
_entity_poly.pdbx_seq_one_letter_code
_entity_poly.pdbx_strand_id
1 'polypeptide(L)'
;MKLTGLHILLTYQCNLECDHCFVWGSPRQAGVLTIEKIHEVLRQAREIESMEWVFFEGGEPFLYYPVLLRGAQIATAAGFRVGIVTNAYWATTSEDAQAWLKPFA
;
A
#
# COMPACT_ATOMS: atom_id res chain seq x y z
N MET A 1 -1.65 -24.20 8.09
CA MET A 1 -1.45 -22.75 8.23
C MET A 1 -2.43 -22.06 7.29
N LYS A 2 -3.21 -21.07 7.75
CA LYS A 2 -4.14 -20.30 6.89
C LYS A 2 -3.49 -18.95 6.56
N LEU A 3 -3.58 -18.53 5.30
CA LEU A 3 -3.12 -17.21 4.85
C LEU A 3 -4.29 -16.24 5.01
N THR A 4 -4.15 -15.25 5.88
CA THR A 4 -5.23 -14.29 6.21
C THR A 4 -4.93 -12.85 5.80
N GLY A 5 -3.67 -12.55 5.46
CA GLY A 5 -3.25 -11.22 5.06
C GLY A 5 -2.23 -11.28 3.94
N LEU A 6 -2.38 -10.35 3.00
CA LEU A 6 -1.46 -10.11 1.90
C LEU A 6 -0.84 -8.72 2.06
N HIS A 7 0.48 -8.65 2.07
CA HIS A 7 1.22 -7.39 2.06
C HIS A 7 1.76 -7.12 0.66
N ILE A 8 1.42 -5.96 0.10
CA ILE A 8 1.82 -5.51 -1.23
C ILE A 8 2.85 -4.40 -1.05
N LEU A 9 4.10 -4.68 -1.39
CA LEU A 9 5.13 -3.65 -1.55
C LEU A 9 4.81 -2.86 -2.82
N LEU A 10 4.06 -1.75 -2.69
CA LEU A 10 3.61 -0.95 -3.82
C LEU A 10 4.78 -0.37 -4.61
N THR A 11 5.82 0.04 -3.89
CA THR A 11 7.06 0.58 -4.45
C THR A 11 8.23 0.23 -3.54
N TYR A 12 9.44 0.22 -4.08
CA TYR A 12 10.66 0.24 -3.27
C TYR A 12 11.17 1.66 -3.00
N GLN A 13 10.68 2.67 -3.72
CA GLN A 13 11.10 4.06 -3.53
C GLN A 13 10.58 4.59 -2.19
N CYS A 14 11.47 5.24 -1.42
CA CYS A 14 11.13 5.90 -0.16
C CYS A 14 11.85 7.25 -0.09
N ASN A 15 11.29 8.24 0.60
CA ASN A 15 11.96 9.51 0.88
C ASN A 15 12.95 9.42 2.07
N LEU A 16 13.05 8.26 2.73
CA LEU A 16 13.92 7.98 3.85
C LEU A 16 14.86 6.79 3.56
N GLU A 17 15.94 6.68 4.31
CA GLU A 17 16.90 5.55 4.26
C GLU A 17 17.15 5.03 5.69
N CYS A 18 16.16 4.38 6.30
CA CYS A 18 16.26 3.92 7.69
C CYS A 18 17.22 2.72 7.84
N ASP A 19 18.09 2.73 8.85
CA ASP A 19 19.09 1.67 9.11
C ASP A 19 18.49 0.26 9.27
N HIS A 20 17.22 0.16 9.68
CA HIS A 20 16.51 -1.09 9.95
C HIS A 20 15.48 -1.45 8.86
N CYS A 21 15.52 -0.80 7.69
CA CYS A 21 14.51 -1.00 6.66
C CYS A 21 14.62 -2.38 5.99
N PHE A 22 13.68 -3.28 6.26
CA PHE A 22 13.66 -4.62 5.64
C PHE A 22 13.36 -4.59 4.13
N VAL A 23 12.70 -3.52 3.65
CA VAL A 23 12.37 -3.30 2.23
C VAL A 23 13.55 -2.69 1.46
N TRP A 24 14.61 -2.27 2.16
CA TRP A 24 15.75 -1.54 1.57
C TRP A 24 15.32 -0.28 0.79
N GLY A 25 14.28 0.38 1.30
CA GLY A 25 13.71 1.58 0.69
C GLY A 25 14.70 2.75 0.70
N SER A 26 14.76 3.46 -0.42
CA SER A 26 15.56 4.69 -0.53
C SER A 26 15.06 5.60 -1.64
N PRO A 27 15.51 6.86 -1.70
CA PRO A 27 15.17 7.76 -2.80
C PRO A 27 15.70 7.28 -4.16
N ARG A 28 16.72 6.41 -4.13
CA ARG A 28 17.39 5.83 -5.30
C ARG A 28 16.78 4.51 -5.76
N GLN A 29 15.91 3.88 -4.95
CA GLN A 29 15.18 2.70 -5.39
C GLN A 29 14.18 3.07 -6.49
N ALA A 30 13.91 2.10 -7.35
CA ALA A 30 12.92 2.22 -8.41
C ALA A 30 11.97 1.02 -8.36
N GLY A 31 10.88 1.14 -9.10
CA GLY A 31 9.87 0.10 -9.20
C GLY A 31 8.62 0.50 -8.44
N VAL A 32 7.50 0.43 -9.15
CA VAL A 32 6.16 0.64 -8.64
C VAL A 32 5.25 -0.38 -9.32
N LEU A 33 4.35 -0.99 -8.55
CA LEU A 33 3.30 -1.85 -9.12
C LEU A 33 2.33 -1.00 -9.92
N THR A 34 1.92 -1.50 -11.07
CA THR A 34 0.89 -0.85 -11.88
C THR A 34 -0.50 -1.29 -11.39
N ILE A 35 -1.53 -0.53 -11.75
CA ILE A 35 -2.92 -0.85 -11.39
C ILE A 35 -3.33 -2.21 -11.96
N GLU A 36 -2.87 -2.56 -13.17
CA GLU A 36 -3.13 -3.86 -13.79
C GLU A 36 -2.54 -5.02 -12.98
N LYS A 37 -1.32 -4.85 -12.46
CA LYS A 37 -0.69 -5.85 -11.60
C LYS A 37 -1.42 -5.97 -10.25
N ILE A 38 -1.88 -4.85 -9.69
CA ILE A 38 -2.70 -4.86 -8.46
C ILE A 38 -4.00 -5.63 -8.70
N HIS A 39 -4.68 -5.41 -9.84
CA HIS A 39 -5.86 -6.19 -10.21
C HIS A 39 -5.58 -7.68 -10.26
N GLU A 40 -4.50 -8.09 -10.91
CA GLU A 40 -4.14 -9.51 -11.03
C GLU A 40 -3.82 -10.13 -9.66
N VAL A 41 -3.05 -9.43 -8.83
CA VAL A 41 -2.72 -9.88 -7.47
C VAL A 41 -3.98 -10.04 -6.62
N LEU A 42 -4.91 -9.07 -6.66
CA LEU A 42 -6.14 -9.13 -5.90
C LEU A 42 -7.10 -10.21 -6.41
N ARG A 43 -7.11 -10.47 -7.73
CA ARG A 43 -7.85 -11.58 -8.33
C ARG A 43 -7.37 -12.93 -7.79
N GLN A 44 -6.06 -13.14 -7.73
CA GLN A 44 -5.46 -14.35 -7.15
C GLN A 44 -5.71 -14.45 -5.64
N ALA A 45 -5.58 -13.34 -4.91
CA ALA A 45 -5.86 -13.28 -3.48
C ALA A 45 -7.29 -13.75 -3.14
N ARG A 46 -8.27 -13.45 -4.01
CA ARG A 46 -9.67 -13.87 -3.83
C ARG A 46 -9.89 -15.37 -4.00
N GLU A 47 -8.98 -16.09 -4.64
CA GLU A 47 -9.06 -17.55 -4.77
C GLU A 47 -8.70 -18.26 -3.44
N ILE A 48 -8.12 -17.52 -2.49
CA ILE A 48 -7.76 -18.03 -1.17
C ILE A 48 -8.90 -17.69 -0.19
N GLU A 49 -9.70 -18.68 0.18
CA GLU A 49 -10.89 -18.52 1.04
C GLU A 49 -10.60 -17.84 2.39
N SER A 50 -9.43 -18.09 2.98
CA SER A 50 -9.06 -17.49 4.27
C SER A 50 -8.51 -16.06 4.18
N MET A 51 -8.37 -15.49 2.98
CA MET A 51 -7.77 -14.18 2.78
C MET A 51 -8.75 -13.06 3.16
N GLU A 52 -8.39 -12.27 4.16
CA GLU A 52 -9.27 -11.22 4.70
C GLU A 52 -8.68 -9.81 4.52
N TRP A 53 -7.35 -9.70 4.59
CA TRP A 53 -6.66 -8.41 4.63
C TRP A 53 -5.73 -8.19 3.44
N VAL A 54 -5.69 -6.96 2.97
CA VAL A 54 -4.68 -6.46 2.04
C VAL A 54 -4.03 -5.23 2.66
N PHE A 55 -2.71 -5.25 2.77
CA PHE A 55 -1.90 -4.11 3.21
C PHE A 55 -1.12 -3.54 2.04
N PHE A 56 -1.18 -2.22 1.85
CA PHE A 56 -0.28 -1.50 0.97
C PHE A 56 0.87 -0.91 1.77
N GLU A 57 2.09 -1.26 1.42
CA GLU A 57 3.33 -0.82 2.08
C GLU A 57 4.47 -0.72 1.04
N GLY A 58 5.72 -0.79 1.48
CA GLY A 58 6.89 -0.78 0.59
C GLY A 58 7.97 0.13 1.13
N GLY A 59 8.56 0.93 0.24
CA GLY A 59 9.34 2.10 0.61
C GLY A 59 8.41 3.13 1.27
N GLU A 60 7.83 4.03 0.46
CA GLU A 60 6.74 4.89 0.91
C GLU A 60 5.60 4.91 -0.12
N PRO A 61 4.48 4.22 0.14
CA PRO A 61 3.40 4.09 -0.83
C PRO A 61 2.72 5.42 -1.18
N PHE A 62 2.71 6.42 -0.28
CA PHE A 62 2.11 7.72 -0.55
C PHE A 62 2.89 8.57 -1.57
N LEU A 63 4.13 8.20 -1.92
CA LEU A 63 4.82 8.81 -3.07
C LEU A 63 4.10 8.52 -4.41
N TYR A 64 3.33 7.43 -4.48
CA TYR A 64 2.53 7.03 -5.64
C TYR A 64 1.03 7.08 -5.35
N TYR A 65 0.58 8.20 -4.77
CA TYR A 65 -0.77 8.38 -4.26
C TYR A 65 -1.90 7.94 -5.18
N PRO A 66 -1.95 8.29 -6.49
CA PRO A 66 -3.05 7.87 -7.36
C PRO A 66 -3.14 6.34 -7.53
N VAL A 67 -1.99 5.65 -7.57
CA VAL A 67 -1.93 4.20 -7.68
C VAL A 67 -2.32 3.55 -6.35
N LEU A 68 -1.82 4.07 -5.23
CA LEU A 68 -2.20 3.62 -3.87
C LEU A 68 -3.71 3.73 -3.66
N LEU A 69 -4.28 4.92 -3.89
CA LEU A 69 -5.71 5.18 -3.71
C LEU A 69 -6.55 4.26 -4.59
N ARG A 70 -6.19 4.12 -5.87
CA ARG A 70 -6.92 3.23 -6.78
C ARG A 70 -6.81 1.77 -6.33
N GLY A 71 -5.63 1.33 -5.90
CA GLY A 71 -5.40 -0.03 -5.38
C GLY A 71 -6.24 -0.32 -4.14
N ALA A 72 -6.28 0.60 -3.18
CA ALA A 72 -7.09 0.49 -1.97
C ALA A 72 -8.60 0.38 -2.32
N GLN A 73 -9.10 1.23 -3.23
CA GLN A 73 -10.49 1.16 -3.69
C GLN A 73 -10.81 -0.18 -4.35
N ILE A 74 -9.92 -0.72 -5.19
CA ILE A 74 -10.11 -2.03 -5.83
C ILE A 74 -10.15 -3.14 -4.77
N ALA A 75 -9.25 -3.11 -3.79
CA ALA A 75 -9.20 -4.10 -2.71
C ALA A 75 -10.47 -4.07 -1.84
N THR A 76 -10.93 -2.88 -1.45
CA THR A 76 -12.20 -2.70 -0.71
C THR A 76 -13.39 -3.19 -1.54
N ALA A 77 -13.47 -2.83 -2.82
CA ALA A 77 -14.55 -3.28 -3.71
C ALA A 77 -14.53 -4.80 -3.94
N ALA A 78 -13.36 -5.44 -3.81
CA ALA A 78 -13.19 -6.89 -3.86
C ALA A 78 -13.59 -7.61 -2.56
N GLY A 79 -13.96 -6.87 -1.50
CA GLY A 79 -14.40 -7.40 -0.22
C GLY A 79 -13.30 -7.55 0.83
N PHE A 80 -12.07 -7.12 0.55
CA PHE A 80 -10.97 -7.18 1.51
C PHE A 80 -11.03 -6.03 2.51
N ARG A 81 -10.54 -6.27 3.73
CA ARG A 81 -10.17 -5.23 4.67
C ARG A 81 -8.83 -4.64 4.23
N VAL A 82 -8.73 -3.32 4.17
CA VAL A 82 -7.53 -2.64 3.66
C VAL A 82 -6.79 -1.94 4.79
N GLY A 83 -5.47 -2.14 4.85
CA GLY A 83 -4.56 -1.37 5.67
C GLY A 83 -3.48 -0.70 4.83
N ILE A 84 -2.89 0.37 5.35
CA ILE A 84 -1.78 1.08 4.70
C ILE A 84 -0.69 1.30 5.75
N VAL A 85 0.55 0.95 5.42
CA VAL A 85 1.73 1.20 6.25
C VAL A 85 2.53 2.31 5.58
N THR A 86 2.79 3.39 6.32
CA THR A 86 3.42 4.62 5.80
C THR A 86 4.32 5.23 6.86
N ASN A 87 5.37 5.92 6.43
CA ASN A 87 6.20 6.78 7.27
C ASN A 87 5.53 8.13 7.60
N ALA A 88 4.36 8.40 7.01
CA ALA A 88 3.52 9.56 7.26
C ALA A 88 4.22 10.91 7.02
N TYR A 89 5.18 11.00 6.08
CA TYR A 89 5.90 12.25 5.79
C TYR A 89 4.99 13.45 5.45
N TRP A 90 3.79 13.18 4.95
CA TRP A 90 2.78 14.17 4.56
C TRP A 90 1.91 14.66 5.71
N ALA A 91 1.93 13.99 6.87
CA ALA A 91 1.09 14.31 8.03
C ALA A 91 1.74 15.40 8.91
N THR A 92 2.09 16.53 8.32
CA THR A 92 2.76 17.65 9.01
C THR A 92 1.85 18.39 9.99
N THR A 93 0.55 18.37 9.74
CA THR A 93 -0.50 18.88 10.63
C THR A 93 -1.70 17.93 10.60
N SER A 94 -2.64 18.10 11.53
CA SER A 94 -3.91 17.36 11.49
C SER A 94 -4.76 17.69 10.26
N GLU A 95 -4.68 18.92 9.75
CA GLU A 95 -5.40 19.34 8.54
C GLU A 95 -4.80 18.68 7.30
N ASP A 96 -3.47 18.71 7.15
CA ASP A 96 -2.77 18.01 6.07
C ASP A 96 -3.12 16.51 6.13
N ALA A 97 -3.06 15.92 7.31
CA ALA A 97 -3.32 14.50 7.45
C ALA A 97 -4.74 14.12 7.00
N GLN A 98 -5.74 14.95 7.35
CA GLN A 98 -7.11 14.75 6.90
C GLN A 98 -7.25 14.91 5.38
N ALA A 99 -6.56 15.87 4.77
CA ALA A 99 -6.61 16.08 3.33
C ALA A 99 -6.13 14.85 2.53
N TRP A 100 -5.05 14.21 3.00
CA TRP A 100 -4.51 13.00 2.39
C TRP A 100 -5.34 11.74 2.67
N LEU A 101 -5.96 11.63 3.85
CA LEU A 101 -6.68 10.41 4.26
C LEU A 101 -8.16 10.38 3.85
N LYS A 102 -8.81 11.54 3.73
CA LYS A 102 -10.24 11.63 3.42
C LYS A 102 -10.67 10.84 2.17
N PRO A 103 -9.88 10.75 1.09
CA PRO A 103 -10.26 9.96 -0.08
C PRO A 103 -10.29 8.43 0.13
N PHE A 104 -9.76 7.92 1.25
CA PHE A 104 -9.84 6.51 1.63
C PHE A 104 -11.03 6.17 2.54
N ALA A 105 -11.78 7.19 2.99
CA ALA A 105 -12.94 7.03 3.88
C ALA A 105 -14.20 6.55 3.15
#